data_AF-N6W6K0-F1
#
_entry.id   AF-N6W6K0-F1
#
_cell.length_a   1.000
_cell.length_b   1.000
_cell.length_c   1.000
_cell.angle_alpha   90.00
_cell.angle_beta   90.00
_cell.angle_gamma   90.00
#
_symmetry.space_group_name_H-M   'P 1'
#
loop_
_entity.id
_entity.type
_entity.pdbx_description
1 polymer ?
#
loop_
_entity_poly.entity_id
_entity_poly.type
_entity_poly.pdbx_seq_one_letter_code
_entity_poly.pdbx_strand_id
1 'polypeptide(L)'
;MAALSRGAQHYILQLIPSLLNDIGRLGLKQVIARSDLGERDITSLYFEVKSIAQLLPDDPLQVDPAIWGELVHCIRLMQLLINEAAGDDLVRARRRAINKFLPRARQCLKSEFEKRRQQGNVDFRLAGIVRTQMGGERAEETCMEALRLERQRRFDSAMTIAIVGLNWHQAVIVQDAKTCVRQQMASPPDDFGVVDLLVSLMDLLRVMLDRESAGKPPDVEVETVVLSLGNMLYRQELGLDRQAHAQSQQVG
;
A
#
# COMPACT_ATOMS: atom_id res chain seq x y z
N MET A 1 -1.40 22.90 13.28
CA MET A 1 -1.25 21.77 12.34
C MET A 1 -2.18 22.05 11.16
N ALA A 2 -1.80 21.71 9.92
CA ALA A 2 -2.71 21.84 8.79
C ALA A 2 -3.95 20.97 9.03
N ALA A 3 -5.14 21.47 8.67
CA ALA A 3 -6.37 20.68 8.77
C ALA A 3 -6.24 19.44 7.88
N LEU A 4 -6.57 18.27 8.41
CA LEU A 4 -6.55 17.01 7.65
C LEU A 4 -7.53 17.09 6.49
N SER A 5 -7.13 16.55 5.34
CA SER A 5 -7.97 16.33 4.19
C SER A 5 -9.10 15.36 4.55
N ARG A 6 -10.24 15.52 3.87
CA ARG A 6 -11.40 14.64 4.08
C ARG A 6 -11.05 13.17 3.84
N GLY A 7 -10.25 12.89 2.80
CA GLY A 7 -9.77 11.55 2.52
C GLY A 7 -8.93 10.95 3.65
N ALA A 8 -8.02 11.74 4.24
CA ALA A 8 -7.21 11.31 5.38
C ALA A 8 -8.07 11.04 6.62
N GLN A 9 -9.11 11.83 6.88
CA GLN A 9 -10.04 11.57 7.98
C GLN A 9 -10.79 10.23 7.79
N HIS A 10 -11.33 9.97 6.59
CA HIS A 10 -11.97 8.70 6.29
C HIS A 10 -10.98 7.52 6.41
N TYR A 11 -9.74 7.71 5.99
CA TYR A 11 -8.69 6.70 6.11
C TYR A 11 -8.30 6.42 7.56
N ILE A 12 -8.19 7.44 8.42
CA ILE A 12 -7.91 7.28 9.87
C ILE A 12 -8.97 6.38 10.52
N LEU A 13 -10.25 6.66 10.27
CA LEU A 13 -11.35 5.90 10.87
C LEU A 13 -11.36 4.44 10.42
N GLN A 14 -10.94 4.15 9.18
CA GLN A 14 -10.78 2.78 8.70
C GLN A 14 -9.49 2.12 9.22
N LEU A 15 -8.41 2.89 9.40
CA LEU A 15 -7.09 2.38 9.77
C LEU A 15 -7.02 1.95 11.25
N ILE A 16 -7.64 2.68 12.17
CA ILE A 16 -7.56 2.39 13.61
C ILE A 16 -8.03 0.96 13.94
N PRO A 17 -9.23 0.51 13.52
CA PRO A 17 -9.67 -0.87 13.74
C PRO A 17 -8.72 -1.90 13.15
N SER A 18 -8.17 -1.63 11.95
CA SER A 18 -7.20 -2.53 11.31
C SER A 18 -5.91 -2.65 12.12
N LEU A 19 -5.36 -1.56 12.64
CA LEU A 19 -4.14 -1.59 13.46
C LEU A 19 -4.36 -2.35 14.77
N LEU A 20 -5.53 -2.18 15.40
CA LEU A 20 -5.91 -2.95 16.59
C LEU A 20 -6.01 -4.46 16.28
N ASN A 21 -6.57 -4.82 15.13
CA ASN A 21 -6.64 -6.20 14.67
C ASN A 21 -5.24 -6.77 14.38
N ASP A 22 -4.37 -6.00 13.74
CA ASP A 22 -2.99 -6.41 13.44
C ASP A 22 -2.19 -6.68 14.72
N ILE A 23 -2.29 -5.80 15.73
CA ILE A 23 -1.69 -6.05 17.06
C ILE A 23 -2.31 -7.30 17.70
N GLY A 24 -3.63 -7.49 17.57
CA GLY A 24 -4.31 -8.69 18.05
C GLY A 24 -3.80 -9.98 17.41
N ARG A 25 -3.55 -9.96 16.09
CA ARG A 25 -3.04 -11.10 15.31
C ARG A 25 -1.57 -11.40 15.60
N LEU A 26 -0.74 -10.38 15.73
CA LEU A 26 0.65 -10.53 16.15
C LEU A 26 0.75 -11.02 17.60
N GLY A 27 -0.21 -10.60 18.42
CA GLY A 27 -0.26 -10.83 19.85
C GLY A 27 0.50 -9.74 20.61
N LEU A 28 -0.18 -9.11 21.58
CA LEU A 28 0.39 -7.99 22.35
C LEU A 28 1.73 -8.35 23.01
N LYS A 29 1.88 -9.59 23.50
CA LYS A 29 3.14 -10.08 24.09
C LYS A 29 4.29 -10.08 23.08
N GLN A 30 4.02 -10.43 21.82
CA GLN A 30 5.03 -10.48 20.77
C GLN A 30 5.47 -9.08 20.34
N VAL A 31 4.53 -8.13 20.35
CA VAL A 31 4.80 -6.71 20.10
C VAL A 31 5.67 -6.13 21.21
N ILE A 32 5.31 -6.36 22.48
CA ILE A 32 6.11 -5.92 23.64
C ILE A 32 7.52 -6.51 23.58
N ALA A 33 7.67 -7.80 23.28
CA ALA A 33 8.98 -8.47 23.26
C ALA A 33 9.92 -7.97 22.15
N ARG A 34 9.41 -7.28 21.12
CA ARG A 34 10.19 -6.80 19.97
C ARG A 34 10.35 -5.29 19.93
N SER A 35 9.70 -4.56 20.84
CA SER A 35 9.77 -3.11 20.90
C SER A 35 10.72 -2.66 22.00
N ASP A 36 11.37 -1.52 21.79
CA ASP A 36 12.22 -0.86 22.79
C ASP A 36 11.39 -0.06 23.82
N LEU A 37 10.06 0.02 23.63
CA LEU A 37 9.14 0.69 24.54
C LEU A 37 8.78 -0.17 25.76
N GLY A 38 8.48 0.49 26.89
CA GLY A 38 8.07 -0.19 28.11
C GLY A 38 6.74 -0.92 27.96
N GLU A 39 6.61 -2.11 28.56
CA GLU A 39 5.37 -2.92 28.53
C GLU A 39 4.13 -2.14 28.96
N ARG A 40 4.27 -1.30 30.00
CA ARG A 40 3.17 -0.48 30.52
C ARG A 40 2.72 0.56 29.50
N ASP A 41 3.65 1.16 28.75
CA ASP A 41 3.35 2.20 27.77
C ASP A 41 2.65 1.60 26.55
N ILE A 42 3.13 0.45 26.06
CA ILE A 42 2.50 -0.29 24.96
C ILE A 42 1.09 -0.75 25.33
N THR A 43 0.93 -1.28 26.53
CA THR A 43 -0.37 -1.75 27.02
C THR A 43 -1.35 -0.58 27.19
N SER A 44 -0.89 0.53 27.76
CA SER A 44 -1.71 1.74 27.94
C SER A 44 -2.15 2.29 26.59
N LEU A 45 -1.23 2.44 25.63
CA LEU A 45 -1.53 2.89 24.27
C LEU A 45 -2.57 1.98 23.60
N TYR A 46 -2.41 0.66 23.68
CA TYR A 46 -3.35 -0.29 23.09
C TYR A 46 -4.77 -0.13 23.65
N PHE A 47 -4.91 -0.03 24.97
CA PHE A 47 -6.22 0.13 25.62
C PHE A 47 -6.82 1.52 25.41
N GLU A 48 -6.00 2.56 25.40
CA GLU A 48 -6.41 3.93 25.10
C GLU A 48 -6.99 4.01 23.69
N VAL A 49 -6.25 3.54 22.68
CA VAL A 49 -6.75 3.51 21.30
C VAL A 49 -7.99 2.65 21.17
N LYS A 50 -8.03 1.48 21.82
CA LYS A 50 -9.22 0.62 21.79
C LYS A 50 -10.43 1.32 22.39
N SER A 51 -10.26 2.09 23.44
CA SER A 51 -11.33 2.85 24.10
C SER A 51 -11.80 4.00 23.21
N ILE A 52 -10.87 4.75 22.62
CA ILE A 52 -11.19 5.83 21.67
C ILE A 52 -11.93 5.26 20.45
N ALA A 53 -11.44 4.15 19.87
CA ALA A 53 -12.03 3.52 18.69
C ALA A 53 -13.50 3.10 18.89
N GLN A 54 -13.88 2.71 20.11
CA GLN A 54 -15.27 2.35 20.43
C GLN A 54 -16.21 3.55 20.52
N LEU A 55 -15.66 4.76 20.71
CA LEU A 55 -16.42 5.99 20.87
C LEU A 55 -16.39 6.88 19.63
N LEU A 56 -15.54 6.57 18.64
CA LEU A 56 -15.45 7.34 17.41
C LEU A 56 -16.71 7.17 16.56
N PRO A 57 -17.34 8.29 16.13
CA PRO A 57 -18.38 8.24 15.11
C PRO A 57 -17.85 7.73 13.77
N ASP A 58 -18.70 7.05 13.00
CA ASP A 58 -18.39 6.62 11.63
C ASP A 58 -18.27 7.81 10.67
N ASP A 59 -19.01 8.90 10.90
CA ASP A 59 -18.95 10.11 10.06
C ASP A 59 -17.82 11.05 10.54
N PRO A 60 -16.79 11.32 9.71
CA PRO A 60 -15.72 12.26 10.06
C PRO A 60 -16.20 13.65 10.49
N LEU A 61 -17.35 14.10 9.98
CA LEU A 61 -17.89 15.43 10.30
C LEU A 61 -18.40 15.53 11.74
N GLN A 62 -18.64 14.40 12.41
CA GLN A 62 -19.11 14.32 13.79
C GLN A 62 -17.96 14.16 14.79
N VAL A 63 -16.74 13.95 14.31
CA VAL A 63 -15.53 13.83 15.13
C VAL A 63 -15.09 15.23 15.57
N ASP A 64 -14.81 15.40 16.87
CA ASP A 64 -14.26 16.66 17.39
C ASP A 64 -12.95 17.02 16.66
N PRO A 65 -12.87 18.21 16.03
CA PRO A 65 -11.65 18.65 15.36
C PRO A 65 -10.39 18.61 16.25
N ALA A 66 -10.54 18.74 17.57
CA ALA A 66 -9.42 18.74 18.51
C ALA A 66 -8.72 17.37 18.62
N ILE A 67 -9.43 16.26 18.44
CA ILE A 67 -8.88 14.92 18.69
C ILE A 67 -8.09 14.36 17.50
N TRP A 68 -8.21 14.93 16.30
CA TRP A 68 -7.49 14.45 15.12
C TRP A 68 -5.98 14.37 15.30
N GLY A 69 -5.38 15.34 16.00
CA GLY A 69 -3.94 15.34 16.27
C GLY A 69 -3.50 14.15 17.12
N GLU A 70 -4.31 13.81 18.12
CA GLU A 70 -4.09 12.66 19.01
C GLU A 70 -4.28 11.33 18.26
N LEU A 71 -5.33 11.20 17.44
CA LEU A 71 -5.56 10.02 16.61
C LEU A 71 -4.37 9.74 15.67
N VAL A 72 -3.84 10.79 15.02
CA VAL A 72 -2.66 10.68 14.16
C VAL A 72 -1.45 10.22 14.97
N HIS A 73 -1.25 10.75 16.18
CA HIS A 73 -0.17 10.34 17.05
C HIS A 73 -0.28 8.85 17.44
N CYS A 74 -1.45 8.40 17.87
CA CYS A 74 -1.72 7.01 18.19
C CYS A 74 -1.46 6.06 17.00
N ILE A 75 -1.93 6.44 15.80
CA ILE A 75 -1.69 5.68 14.57
C ILE A 75 -0.20 5.52 14.30
N ARG A 76 0.59 6.60 14.42
CA ARG A 76 2.05 6.56 14.21
C ARG A 76 2.71 5.57 15.16
N LEU A 77 2.37 5.63 16.45
CA LEU A 77 2.94 4.74 17.46
C LEU A 77 2.53 3.28 17.22
N MET A 78 1.26 3.01 16.93
CA MET A 78 0.81 1.65 16.62
C MET A 78 1.48 1.07 15.37
N GLN A 79 1.62 1.86 14.32
CA GLN A 79 2.33 1.42 13.11
C GLN A 79 3.80 1.14 13.39
N LEU A 80 4.47 1.95 14.21
CA LEU A 80 5.84 1.70 14.63
C LEU A 80 5.95 0.33 15.32
N LEU A 81 5.10 0.08 16.31
CA LEU A 81 5.04 -1.18 17.05
C LEU A 81 4.80 -2.40 16.15
N ILE A 82 3.84 -2.29 15.22
CA ILE A 82 3.55 -3.37 14.25
C ILE A 82 4.77 -3.61 13.35
N ASN A 83 5.42 -2.54 12.87
CA ASN A 83 6.59 -2.66 11.99
C ASN A 83 7.79 -3.31 12.69
N GLU A 84 8.07 -2.95 13.94
CA GLU A 84 9.10 -3.58 14.77
C GLU A 84 8.79 -5.07 14.99
N ALA A 85 7.53 -5.38 15.29
CA ALA A 85 7.09 -6.75 15.49
C ALA A 85 7.16 -7.60 14.21
N ALA A 86 6.86 -7.03 13.03
CA ALA A 86 6.74 -7.74 11.76
C ALA A 86 7.97 -7.66 10.83
N GLY A 87 9.06 -7.00 11.24
CA GLY A 87 10.19 -6.63 10.36
C GLY A 87 10.76 -7.78 9.51
N ASP A 88 11.04 -8.93 10.12
CA ASP A 88 11.61 -10.09 9.43
C ASP A 88 10.62 -10.77 8.46
N ASP A 89 9.32 -10.69 8.74
CA ASP A 89 8.28 -11.29 7.91
C ASP A 89 8.07 -10.51 6.62
N LEU A 90 8.25 -9.19 6.67
CA LEU A 90 8.11 -8.32 5.51
C LEU A 90 9.20 -8.61 4.45
N VAL A 91 10.45 -8.78 4.88
CA VAL A 91 11.57 -9.11 3.97
C VAL A 91 11.34 -10.48 3.32
N ARG A 92 10.88 -11.46 4.09
CA ARG A 92 10.55 -12.80 3.59
C ARG A 92 9.35 -12.78 2.64
N ALA A 93 8.31 -12.02 2.95
CA ALA A 93 7.14 -11.84 2.10
C ALA A 93 7.50 -11.19 0.76
N ARG A 94 8.33 -10.13 0.76
CA ARG A 94 8.82 -9.48 -0.46
C ARG A 94 9.58 -10.46 -1.36
N ARG A 95 10.54 -11.21 -0.79
CA ARG A 95 11.30 -12.22 -1.57
C ARG A 95 10.38 -13.27 -2.18
N ARG A 96 9.39 -13.77 -1.43
CA ARG A 96 8.39 -14.72 -1.94
C ARG A 96 7.55 -14.13 -3.07
N ALA A 97 7.11 -12.88 -2.93
CA ALA A 97 6.31 -12.18 -3.94
C ALA A 97 7.11 -11.99 -5.25
N ILE A 98 8.36 -11.53 -5.18
CA ILE A 98 9.25 -11.38 -6.33
C ILE A 98 9.41 -12.72 -7.04
N ASN A 99 9.73 -13.78 -6.28
CA ASN A 99 9.94 -15.12 -6.86
C ASN A 99 8.68 -15.68 -7.52
N LYS A 100 7.49 -15.38 -6.98
CA LYS A 100 6.21 -15.78 -7.58
C LYS A 100 5.91 -15.01 -8.87
N PHE A 101 6.27 -13.73 -8.95
CA PHE A 101 5.95 -12.87 -10.10
C PHE A 101 6.98 -12.95 -11.24
N LEU A 102 8.24 -13.25 -10.93
CA LEU A 102 9.36 -13.24 -11.86
C LEU A 102 9.14 -14.07 -13.15
N PRO A 103 8.56 -15.29 -13.12
CA PRO A 103 8.32 -16.05 -14.34
C PRO A 103 7.40 -15.33 -15.33
N ARG A 104 6.32 -14.73 -14.83
CA ARG A 104 5.35 -13.98 -15.64
C ARG A 104 5.98 -12.70 -16.20
N ALA A 105 6.74 -11.97 -15.38
CA ALA A 105 7.44 -10.77 -15.80
C ALA A 105 8.37 -11.04 -16.99
N ARG A 106 9.16 -12.12 -16.93
CA ARG A 106 10.06 -12.53 -18.02
C ARG A 106 9.32 -12.86 -19.31
N GLN A 107 8.20 -13.59 -19.21
CA GLN A 107 7.41 -13.94 -20.36
C GLN A 107 6.83 -12.68 -21.05
N CYS A 108 6.35 -11.71 -20.27
CA CYS A 108 5.88 -10.42 -20.77
C CYS A 108 7.00 -9.70 -21.56
N LEU A 109 8.18 -9.54 -20.95
CA LEU A 109 9.32 -8.88 -21.59
C LEU A 109 9.78 -9.59 -22.87
N LYS A 110 9.80 -10.92 -22.87
CA LYS A 110 10.17 -11.71 -24.04
C LYS A 110 9.19 -11.47 -25.19
N SER A 111 7.88 -11.50 -24.91
CA SER A 111 6.85 -11.27 -25.93
C SER A 111 6.92 -9.86 -26.52
N GLU A 112 7.16 -8.84 -25.68
CA GLU A 112 7.29 -7.45 -26.14
C GLU A 112 8.57 -7.26 -26.97
N PHE A 113 9.69 -7.86 -26.54
CA PHE A 113 10.94 -7.84 -27.30
C PHE A 113 10.79 -8.47 -28.69
N GLU A 114 10.15 -9.65 -28.76
CA GLU A 114 9.89 -10.33 -30.03
C GLU A 114 8.99 -9.50 -30.95
N LYS A 115 7.95 -8.86 -30.40
CA LYS A 115 7.05 -7.97 -31.14
C LYS A 115 7.80 -6.77 -31.73
N ARG A 116 8.62 -6.07 -30.94
CA ARG A 116 9.41 -4.92 -31.42
C ARG A 116 10.43 -5.34 -32.48
N ARG A 117 11.09 -6.48 -32.27
CA ARG A 117 12.04 -7.06 -33.24
C ARG A 117 11.38 -7.36 -34.59
N GLN A 118 10.17 -7.93 -34.59
CA GLN A 118 9.40 -8.19 -35.82
C GLN A 118 9.01 -6.90 -36.55
N GLN A 119 8.83 -5.80 -35.81
CA GLN A 119 8.54 -4.47 -36.35
C GLN A 119 9.80 -3.71 -36.80
N GLY A 120 10.98 -4.35 -36.77
CA GLY A 120 12.25 -3.73 -37.16
C GLY A 120 12.88 -2.82 -36.11
N ASN A 121 12.35 -2.76 -34.89
CA ASN A 121 12.88 -1.95 -33.80
C ASN A 121 13.50 -2.86 -32.71
N VAL A 122 14.80 -2.73 -32.47
CA VAL A 122 15.50 -3.55 -31.49
C VAL A 122 15.84 -2.71 -30.26
N ASP A 123 15.13 -2.99 -29.16
CA ASP A 123 15.41 -2.41 -27.86
C ASP A 123 16.49 -3.22 -27.14
N PHE A 124 17.70 -2.65 -27.07
CA PHE A 124 18.86 -3.30 -26.45
C PHE A 124 18.71 -3.47 -24.92
N ARG A 125 17.92 -2.61 -24.25
CA ARG A 125 17.65 -2.74 -22.82
C ARG A 125 16.80 -3.98 -22.57
N LEU A 126 15.69 -4.12 -23.31
CA LEU A 126 14.84 -5.30 -23.24
C LEU A 126 15.59 -6.57 -23.64
N ALA A 127 16.44 -6.51 -24.68
CA ALA A 127 17.29 -7.62 -25.08
C ALA A 127 18.23 -8.08 -23.95
N GLY A 128 18.83 -7.15 -23.22
CA GLY A 128 19.70 -7.43 -22.08
C GLY A 128 18.95 -8.12 -20.93
N ILE A 129 17.76 -7.63 -20.59
CA ILE A 129 16.94 -8.21 -19.52
C ILE A 129 16.47 -9.63 -19.89
N VAL A 130 16.03 -9.85 -21.13
CA VAL A 130 15.54 -11.16 -21.61
C VAL A 130 16.65 -12.22 -21.69
N ARG A 131 17.89 -11.82 -22.01
CA ARG A 131 19.03 -12.75 -22.14
C ARG A 131 19.62 -13.22 -20.80
N THR A 132 19.35 -12.51 -19.71
CA THR A 132 19.96 -12.81 -18.41
C THR A 132 19.24 -13.99 -17.74
N GLN A 133 19.95 -15.11 -17.48
CA GLN A 133 19.39 -16.28 -16.81
C GLN A 133 19.37 -16.15 -15.27
N MET A 134 18.31 -16.70 -14.67
CA MET A 134 18.08 -17.11 -13.25
C MET A 134 18.79 -16.36 -12.10
N GLY A 135 18.00 -15.59 -11.34
CA GLY A 135 18.25 -15.27 -9.92
C GLY A 135 19.32 -14.23 -9.62
N GLY A 136 19.03 -13.31 -8.69
CA GLY A 136 19.98 -12.28 -8.22
C GLY A 136 19.36 -10.88 -8.14
N GLU A 137 20.20 -9.86 -7.93
CA GLU A 137 19.83 -8.44 -7.80
C GLU A 137 18.91 -7.93 -8.94
N ARG A 138 19.02 -8.50 -10.14
CA ARG A 138 18.23 -8.10 -11.33
C ARG A 138 16.83 -8.69 -11.43
N ALA A 139 16.43 -9.56 -10.50
CA ALA A 139 15.06 -10.09 -10.48
C ALA A 139 14.04 -8.98 -10.24
N GLU A 140 14.39 -8.02 -9.40
CA GLU A 140 13.57 -6.84 -9.13
C GLU A 140 13.46 -5.96 -10.37
N GLU A 141 14.58 -5.61 -11.00
CA GLU A 141 14.62 -4.83 -12.26
C GLU A 141 13.74 -5.46 -13.35
N THR A 142 13.77 -6.79 -13.47
CA THR A 142 12.94 -7.54 -14.44
C THR A 142 11.45 -7.37 -14.15
N CYS A 143 11.04 -7.50 -12.88
CA CYS A 143 9.67 -7.30 -12.46
C CYS A 143 9.20 -5.86 -12.70
N MET A 144 10.04 -4.89 -12.35
CA MET A 144 9.76 -3.47 -12.49
C MET A 144 9.60 -3.07 -13.96
N GLU A 145 10.44 -3.59 -14.84
CA GLU A 145 10.34 -3.31 -16.27
C GLU A 145 9.05 -3.90 -16.89
N ALA A 146 8.67 -5.12 -16.49
CA ALA A 146 7.42 -5.70 -16.94
C ALA A 146 6.21 -4.87 -16.49
N LEU A 147 6.25 -4.35 -15.25
CA LEU A 147 5.21 -3.44 -14.75
C LEU A 147 5.15 -2.14 -15.57
N ARG A 148 6.31 -1.57 -15.93
CA ARG A 148 6.38 -0.36 -16.77
C ARG A 148 5.69 -0.56 -18.12
N LEU A 149 5.89 -1.71 -18.76
CA LEU A 149 5.24 -2.03 -20.04
C LEU A 149 3.72 -2.23 -19.90
N GLU A 150 3.26 -2.80 -18.78
CA GLU A 150 1.84 -3.04 -18.53
C GLU A 150 1.08 -1.80 -18.02
N ARG A 151 1.79 -0.72 -17.64
CA ARG A 151 1.23 0.48 -16.97
C ARG A 151 -0.02 1.02 -17.65
N GLN A 152 0.03 1.29 -18.96
CA GLN A 152 -1.11 1.89 -19.67
C GLN A 152 -2.35 0.99 -19.66
N ARG A 153 -2.16 -0.31 -19.93
CA ARG A 153 -3.25 -1.29 -19.92
C ARG A 153 -3.89 -1.41 -18.53
N ARG A 154 -3.06 -1.43 -17.49
CA ARG A 154 -3.55 -1.47 -16.10
C ARG A 154 -4.22 -0.18 -15.70
N PHE A 155 -3.74 0.97 -16.18
CA PHE A 155 -4.40 2.26 -15.97
C PHE A 155 -5.82 2.25 -16.54
N ASP A 156 -5.97 1.87 -17.81
CA ASP A 156 -7.29 1.81 -18.47
C ASP A 156 -8.22 0.86 -17.71
N SER A 157 -7.72 -0.32 -17.33
CA SER A 157 -8.43 -1.29 -16.49
C SER A 157 -8.84 -0.68 -15.14
N ALA A 158 -7.91 -0.08 -14.41
CA ALA A 158 -8.15 0.49 -13.09
C ALA A 158 -9.17 1.64 -13.10
N MET A 159 -9.26 2.41 -14.19
CA MET A 159 -10.26 3.47 -14.31
C MET A 159 -11.70 2.95 -14.38
N THR A 160 -11.89 1.68 -14.77
CA THR A 160 -13.22 1.05 -14.85
C THR A 160 -13.75 0.53 -13.50
N ILE A 161 -12.99 0.64 -12.41
CA ILE A 161 -13.45 0.18 -11.08
C ILE A 161 -14.77 0.86 -10.72
N ALA A 162 -15.77 0.01 -10.47
CA ALA A 162 -17.01 0.40 -9.84
C ALA A 162 -16.80 0.52 -8.33
N ILE A 163 -17.38 1.56 -7.75
CA ILE A 163 -17.35 1.80 -6.30
C ILE A 163 -18.49 1.02 -5.60
N VAL A 164 -19.36 0.37 -6.39
CA VAL A 164 -20.45 -0.47 -5.90
C VAL A 164 -19.87 -1.68 -5.16
N GLY A 165 -20.31 -1.88 -3.92
CA GLY A 165 -19.80 -2.94 -3.03
C GLY A 165 -18.75 -2.47 -2.02
N LEU A 166 -18.23 -1.25 -2.16
CA LEU A 166 -17.36 -0.63 -1.15
C LEU A 166 -18.20 0.09 -0.09
N ASN A 167 -17.72 0.06 1.16
CA ASN A 167 -18.27 0.94 2.19
C ASN A 167 -17.91 2.40 1.91
N TRP A 168 -18.52 3.33 2.64
CA TRP A 168 -18.35 4.76 2.36
C TRP A 168 -16.90 5.25 2.51
N HIS A 169 -16.17 4.81 3.54
CA HIS A 169 -14.75 5.17 3.71
C HIS A 169 -13.90 4.66 2.55
N GLN A 170 -14.10 3.40 2.18
CA GLN A 170 -13.39 2.76 1.09
C GLN A 170 -13.67 3.45 -0.24
N ALA A 171 -14.92 3.83 -0.48
CA ALA A 171 -15.34 4.56 -1.66
C ALA A 171 -14.60 5.89 -1.82
N VAL A 172 -14.47 6.66 -0.73
CA VAL A 172 -13.74 7.95 -0.74
C VAL A 172 -12.27 7.72 -1.08
N ILE A 173 -11.60 6.78 -0.42
CA ILE A 173 -10.18 6.48 -0.64
C ILE A 173 -9.92 6.04 -2.09
N VAL A 174 -10.77 5.16 -2.63
CA VAL A 174 -10.64 4.68 -4.02
C VAL A 174 -10.89 5.82 -5.02
N GLN A 175 -11.85 6.71 -4.75
CA GLN A 175 -12.11 7.85 -5.61
C GLN A 175 -10.95 8.87 -5.62
N ASP A 176 -10.34 9.12 -4.46
CA ASP A 176 -9.14 9.94 -4.35
C ASP A 176 -7.96 9.28 -5.10
N ALA A 177 -7.80 7.95 -4.99
CA ALA A 177 -6.80 7.21 -5.75
C ALA A 177 -6.99 7.36 -7.27
N LYS A 178 -8.24 7.21 -7.76
CA LYS A 178 -8.57 7.41 -9.18
C LYS A 178 -8.23 8.82 -9.64
N THR A 179 -8.52 9.81 -8.82
CA THR A 179 -8.26 11.22 -9.13
C THR A 179 -6.75 11.50 -9.18
N CYS A 180 -6.00 11.03 -8.19
CA CYS A 180 -4.55 11.14 -8.10
C CYS A 180 -3.86 10.49 -9.32
N VAL A 181 -4.24 9.25 -9.65
CA VAL A 181 -3.66 8.53 -10.79
C VAL A 181 -4.00 9.21 -12.11
N ARG A 182 -5.23 9.70 -12.29
CA ARG A 182 -5.61 10.44 -13.51
C ARG A 182 -4.77 11.70 -13.69
N GLN A 183 -4.53 12.44 -12.62
CA GLN A 183 -3.70 13.65 -12.66
C GLN A 183 -2.24 13.32 -13.00
N GLN A 184 -1.64 12.31 -12.36
CA GLN A 184 -0.24 11.97 -12.59
C GLN A 184 -0.01 11.28 -13.94
N MET A 185 -0.99 10.54 -14.47
CA MET A 185 -0.91 9.94 -15.80
C MET A 185 -1.08 10.95 -16.94
N ALA A 186 -1.46 12.21 -16.66
CA ALA A 186 -1.43 13.28 -17.66
C ALA A 186 0.01 13.64 -18.08
N SER A 187 0.99 13.45 -17.19
CA SER A 187 2.42 13.55 -17.45
C SER A 187 3.11 12.39 -16.74
N PRO A 188 3.05 11.17 -17.31
CA PRO A 188 3.44 9.96 -16.61
C PRO A 188 4.93 10.01 -16.22
N PRO A 189 5.29 9.65 -14.97
CA PRO A 189 6.67 9.69 -14.52
C PRO A 189 7.52 8.66 -15.30
N ASP A 190 8.76 9.03 -15.61
CA ASP A 190 9.69 8.13 -16.29
C ASP A 190 10.14 6.98 -15.39
N ASP A 191 10.29 7.22 -14.09
CA ASP A 191 10.64 6.18 -13.12
C ASP A 191 9.40 5.52 -12.53
N PHE A 192 9.60 4.33 -12.00
CA PHE A 192 8.55 3.63 -11.27
C PHE A 192 8.32 4.33 -9.93
N GLY A 193 7.07 4.72 -9.68
CA GLY A 193 6.73 5.52 -8.51
C GLY A 193 5.45 5.08 -7.82
N VAL A 194 4.95 5.94 -6.93
CA VAL A 194 3.69 5.74 -6.21
C VAL A 194 2.52 5.46 -7.17
N VAL A 195 2.51 6.10 -8.34
CA VAL A 195 1.47 5.92 -9.39
C VAL A 195 1.35 4.50 -9.87
N ASP A 196 2.47 3.82 -10.15
CA ASP A 196 2.45 2.45 -10.66
C ASP A 196 1.86 1.47 -9.66
N LEU A 197 2.19 1.66 -8.39
CA LEU A 197 1.66 0.84 -7.32
C LEU A 197 0.19 1.17 -7.05
N LEU A 198 -0.22 2.45 -7.10
CA LEU A 198 -1.64 2.82 -7.07
C LEU A 198 -2.42 2.18 -8.22
N VAL A 199 -1.93 2.26 -9.46
CA VAL A 199 -2.52 1.62 -10.64
C VAL A 199 -2.63 0.11 -10.44
N SER A 200 -1.57 -0.53 -9.92
CA SER A 200 -1.54 -1.98 -9.71
C SER A 200 -2.50 -2.43 -8.60
N LEU A 201 -2.58 -1.67 -7.50
CA LEU A 201 -3.50 -1.95 -6.39
C LEU A 201 -4.95 -1.72 -6.82
N MET A 202 -5.22 -0.68 -7.61
CA MET A 202 -6.54 -0.45 -8.19
C MET A 202 -6.93 -1.58 -9.16
N ASP A 203 -6.05 -1.98 -10.08
CA ASP A 203 -6.34 -3.11 -10.97
C ASP A 203 -6.60 -4.42 -10.20
N LEU A 204 -5.84 -4.66 -9.13
CA LEU A 204 -6.08 -5.78 -8.22
C LEU A 204 -7.45 -5.68 -7.55
N LEU A 205 -7.80 -4.50 -7.01
CA LEU A 205 -9.10 -4.25 -6.39
C LEU A 205 -10.25 -4.53 -7.35
N ARG A 206 -10.13 -4.07 -8.61
CA ARG A 206 -11.13 -4.36 -9.65
C ARG A 206 -11.35 -5.86 -9.81
N VAL A 207 -10.27 -6.61 -10.00
CA VAL A 207 -10.32 -8.06 -10.20
C VAL A 207 -10.92 -8.77 -8.99
N MET A 208 -10.68 -8.26 -7.78
CA MET A 208 -11.25 -8.80 -6.56
C MET A 208 -12.77 -8.56 -6.49
N LEU A 209 -13.24 -7.34 -6.77
CA LEU A 209 -14.66 -7.01 -6.79
C LEU A 209 -15.42 -7.81 -7.87
N ASP A 210 -14.82 -8.01 -9.04
CA ASP A 210 -15.37 -8.85 -10.10
C ASP A 210 -15.46 -10.34 -9.70
N ARG A 211 -14.55 -10.81 -8.84
CA ARG A 211 -14.57 -12.20 -8.34
C ARG A 211 -15.56 -12.39 -7.21
N GLU A 212 -15.66 -11.42 -6.32
CA GLU A 212 -16.60 -11.42 -5.20
C GLU A 212 -18.04 -11.39 -5.71
N SER A 213 -18.34 -10.55 -6.70
CA SER A 213 -19.63 -10.56 -7.40
C SER A 213 -19.92 -11.89 -8.13
N ALA A 214 -18.87 -12.62 -8.53
CA ALA A 214 -18.98 -13.97 -9.11
C ALA A 214 -18.98 -15.10 -8.06
N GLY A 215 -19.06 -14.79 -6.75
CA GLY A 215 -19.17 -15.78 -5.67
C GLY A 215 -17.87 -16.55 -5.36
N LYS A 216 -16.70 -16.04 -5.79
CA LYS A 216 -15.40 -16.64 -5.47
C LYS A 216 -14.69 -15.81 -4.39
N PRO A 217 -14.39 -16.36 -3.20
CA PRO A 217 -13.71 -15.61 -2.16
C PRO A 217 -12.29 -15.23 -2.63
N PRO A 218 -11.87 -13.97 -2.46
CA PRO A 218 -10.52 -13.54 -2.83
C PRO A 218 -9.47 -14.05 -1.83
N ASP A 219 -8.23 -14.22 -2.30
CA ASP A 219 -7.08 -14.62 -1.45
C ASP A 219 -6.62 -13.51 -0.49
N VAL A 220 -7.10 -12.28 -0.71
CA VAL A 220 -6.77 -11.05 0.05
C VAL A 220 -8.09 -10.33 0.32
N GLU A 221 -8.22 -9.69 1.48
CA GLU A 221 -9.41 -8.91 1.81
C GLU A 221 -9.41 -7.57 1.07
N VAL A 222 -10.59 -7.14 0.58
CA VAL A 222 -10.78 -5.84 -0.10
C VAL A 222 -10.27 -4.70 0.77
N GLU A 223 -10.54 -4.76 2.07
CA GLU A 223 -10.09 -3.79 3.06
C GLU A 223 -8.58 -3.60 3.06
N THR A 224 -7.79 -4.68 2.97
CA THR A 224 -6.32 -4.61 2.96
C THR A 224 -5.80 -3.84 1.73
N VAL A 225 -6.42 -4.04 0.57
CA VAL A 225 -6.05 -3.34 -0.66
C VAL A 225 -6.39 -1.86 -0.55
N VAL A 226 -7.56 -1.52 -0.01
CA VAL A 226 -7.98 -0.13 0.18
C VAL A 226 -7.13 0.60 1.22
N LEU A 227 -6.77 -0.05 2.33
CA LEU A 227 -5.84 0.50 3.31
C LEU A 227 -4.46 0.74 2.70
N SER A 228 -4.01 -0.14 1.80
CA SER A 228 -2.77 0.07 1.06
C SER A 228 -2.86 1.31 0.15
N LEU A 229 -3.98 1.53 -0.54
CA LEU A 229 -4.23 2.75 -1.32
C LEU A 229 -4.19 4.00 -0.41
N GLY A 230 -4.91 3.98 0.71
CA GLY A 230 -4.94 5.07 1.68
C GLY A 230 -3.55 5.39 2.25
N ASN A 231 -2.77 4.36 2.59
CA ASN A 231 -1.39 4.53 3.04
C ASN A 231 -0.51 5.20 1.98
N MET A 232 -0.73 4.96 0.69
CA MET A 232 0.03 5.63 -0.36
C MET A 232 -0.39 7.09 -0.56
N LEU A 233 -1.68 7.38 -0.42
CA LEU A 233 -2.23 8.72 -0.63
C LEU A 233 -1.94 9.67 0.54
N TYR A 234 -2.14 9.20 1.77
CA TYR A 234 -2.19 10.07 2.95
C TYR A 234 -0.96 9.93 3.86
N ARG A 235 0.02 9.07 3.53
CA ARG A 235 1.20 8.86 4.38
C ARG A 235 1.96 10.14 4.72
N GLN A 236 2.16 11.03 3.74
CA GLN A 236 2.86 12.30 3.98
C GLN A 236 2.06 13.21 4.91
N GLU A 237 0.77 13.33 4.64
CA GLU A 237 -0.17 14.13 5.44
C GLU A 237 -0.22 13.65 6.90
N LEU A 238 -0.24 12.33 7.08
CA LEU A 238 -0.26 11.68 8.38
C LEU A 238 1.14 11.56 9.00
N GLY A 239 2.21 11.99 8.33
CA GLY A 239 3.60 11.87 8.79
C GLY A 239 4.02 10.44 9.12
N LEU A 240 3.64 9.48 8.27
CA LEU A 240 3.98 8.05 8.39
C LEU A 240 5.24 7.69 7.58
N ASP A 241 6.06 8.69 7.24
CA ASP A 241 7.30 8.51 6.51
C ASP A 241 8.41 7.98 7.43
N ARG A 242 8.97 6.82 7.08
CA ARG A 242 10.02 6.15 7.87
C ARG A 242 11.35 6.92 7.94
N GLN A 243 11.54 7.98 7.14
CA GLN A 243 12.83 8.68 7.04
C GLN A 243 13.06 9.78 8.09
N ALA A 244 12.03 10.22 8.83
CA ALA A 244 12.21 11.29 9.81
C ALA A 244 12.96 10.87 11.10
N HIS A 245 13.08 9.56 11.39
CA HIS A 245 13.76 9.08 12.60
C HIS A 245 15.20 8.57 12.39
N ALA A 246 15.65 8.35 11.16
CA ALA A 246 17.01 7.85 10.89
C ALA A 246 18.07 8.97 10.80
N GLN A 247 17.67 10.23 10.61
CA GLN A 247 18.62 11.35 10.46
C GLN A 247 18.86 12.15 11.76
N SER A 248 18.07 11.94 12.82
CA SER A 248 18.21 12.66 14.09
C SER A 248 19.12 11.97 15.12
N GLN A 249 19.68 10.79 14.81
CA GLN A 249 20.62 10.07 15.68
C GLN A 249 22.06 10.02 15.14
N GLN A 250 22.38 10.76 14.08
CA GLN A 250 23.77 10.91 13.58
C GLN A 250 24.37 12.32 13.77
N VAL A 251 23.69 13.20 14.52
CA VAL A 251 24.29 14.46 14.99
C VAL A 251 24.08 14.54 16.50
N GLY A 252 25.00 13.93 17.24
CA GLY A 252 25.10 13.95 18.70
C GLY A 252 26.43 13.36 19.11
#